data_AF-A0A1H8XQ30-F1
#
_entry.id   AF-A0A1H8XQ30-F1
#
_cell.length_a   1.000
_cell.length_b   1.000
_cell.length_c   1.000
_cell.angle_alpha   90.00
_cell.angle_beta   90.00
_cell.angle_gamma   90.00
#
_symmetry.space_group_name_H-M   'P 1'
#
loop_
_entity.id
_entity.type
_entity.pdbx_description
1 polymer ?
#
loop_
_entity_poly.entity_id
_entity_poly.type
_entity_poly.pdbx_seq_one_letter_code
_entity_poly.pdbx_strand_id
1 'polypeptide(L)'
;MKGLRLIGTAREKASVMSFVIEGFENETVAHHLDRHGIPVRSGHHCALPALRRFGVDQSIRASLAFYNTSDDVHVFLKALHTLPQR
;
A
#
# COMPACT_ATOMS: atom_id res chain seq x y z
N MET A 1 12.11 -2.44 1.51
CA MET A 1 11.79 -2.80 2.90
C MET A 1 11.57 -4.31 3.01
N LYS A 2 12.02 -4.94 4.09
CA LYS A 2 11.76 -6.38 4.35
C LYS A 2 10.26 -6.60 4.57
N GLY A 3 9.72 -7.71 4.07
CA GLY A 3 8.31 -8.07 4.26
C GLY A 3 7.30 -7.34 3.36
N LEU A 4 7.70 -6.34 2.57
CA LEU A 4 6.82 -5.70 1.60
C LEU A 4 6.54 -6.67 0.43
N ARG A 5 5.26 -7.04 0.25
CA ARG A 5 4.80 -7.84 -0.88
C ARG A 5 3.80 -7.06 -1.72
N LEU A 6 4.12 -6.87 -2.99
CA LEU A 6 3.21 -6.27 -3.97
C LEU A 6 2.16 -7.29 -4.43
N ILE A 7 0.93 -6.81 -4.62
CA ILE A 7 -0.20 -7.59 -5.15
C ILE A 7 -0.54 -7.04 -6.54
N GLY A 8 -0.47 -7.91 -7.55
CA GLY A 8 -0.70 -7.53 -8.95
C GLY A 8 0.51 -6.81 -9.57
N THR A 9 1.37 -7.59 -10.22
CA THR A 9 2.62 -7.14 -10.87
C THR A 9 2.60 -7.37 -12.38
N ALA A 10 1.43 -7.28 -13.00
CA ALA A 10 1.30 -7.34 -14.45
C ALA A 10 2.22 -6.30 -15.13
N ARG A 11 2.78 -6.66 -16.27
CA ARG A 11 3.69 -5.80 -17.05
C ARG A 11 3.00 -4.50 -17.48
N GLU A 12 1.77 -4.61 -17.94
CA GLU A 12 0.91 -3.48 -18.28
C GLU A 12 -0.10 -3.29 -17.16
N LYS A 13 -0.01 -2.16 -16.46
CA LYS A 13 -0.84 -1.88 -15.29
C LYS A 13 -1.08 -0.37 -15.17
N ALA A 14 -2.27 -0.01 -14.70
CA ALA A 14 -2.54 1.36 -14.27
C ALA A 14 -1.69 1.75 -13.05
N SER A 15 -1.74 3.03 -12.68
CA SER A 15 -1.03 3.63 -11.54
C SER A 15 -1.63 3.25 -10.17
N VAL A 16 -1.90 1.96 -9.96
CA VAL A 16 -2.47 1.40 -8.73
C VAL A 16 -1.52 0.34 -8.17
N MET A 17 -1.21 0.49 -6.89
CA MET A 17 -0.32 -0.41 -6.15
C MET A 17 -1.01 -0.89 -4.89
N SER A 18 -1.47 -2.13 -4.91
CA SER A 18 -1.87 -2.87 -3.72
C SER A 18 -0.67 -3.60 -3.13
N PHE A 19 -0.52 -3.57 -1.81
CA PHE A 19 0.57 -4.22 -1.10
C PHE A 19 0.18 -4.64 0.32
N VAL A 20 0.96 -5.54 0.88
CA VAL A 20 0.94 -5.91 2.30
C VAL A 20 2.38 -5.87 2.83
N ILE A 21 2.53 -5.71 4.15
CA ILE A 21 3.83 -5.74 4.82
C ILE A 21 3.75 -6.81 5.90
N GLU A 22 4.56 -7.86 5.77
CA GLU A 22 4.64 -8.93 6.76
C GLU A 22 4.98 -8.36 8.14
N GLY A 23 4.29 -8.85 9.18
CA GLY A 23 4.45 -8.37 10.56
C GLY A 23 3.67 -7.10 10.91
N PHE A 24 2.98 -6.48 9.95
CA PHE A 24 2.13 -5.31 10.18
C PHE A 24 0.67 -5.58 9.82
N GLU A 25 -0.23 -5.11 10.68
CA GLU A 25 -1.64 -4.96 10.33
C GLU A 25 -1.81 -3.83 9.30
N ASN A 26 -2.61 -4.06 8.27
CA ASN A 26 -2.82 -3.10 7.18
C ASN A 26 -3.35 -1.75 7.68
N GLU A 27 -4.23 -1.77 8.68
CA GLU A 27 -4.77 -0.56 9.29
C GLU A 27 -3.70 0.24 10.05
N THR A 28 -2.78 -0.43 10.75
CA THR A 28 -1.66 0.24 11.43
C THR A 28 -0.77 0.99 10.43
N VAL A 29 -0.47 0.38 9.28
CA VAL A 29 0.31 1.04 8.23
C VAL A 29 -0.45 2.22 7.62
N ALA A 30 -1.76 2.06 7.37
CA ALA A 30 -2.58 3.15 6.86
C ALA A 30 -2.64 4.34 7.82
N HIS A 31 -2.84 4.09 9.12
CA HIS A 31 -2.79 5.14 10.16
C HIS A 31 -1.40 5.77 10.30
N HIS A 32 -0.32 5.00 10.10
CA HIS A 32 1.03 5.55 10.08
C HIS A 32 1.21 6.52 8.91
N LEU A 33 0.81 6.12 7.70
CA LEU A 33 0.89 6.97 6.51
C LEU A 33 0.00 8.22 6.62
N ASP A 34 -1.20 8.08 7.21
CA ASP A 34 -2.11 9.20 7.46
C ASP A 34 -1.48 10.27 8.37
N ARG A 35 -0.77 9.87 9.44
CA ARG A 35 -0.01 10.80 10.30
C ARG A 35 1.11 11.53 9.57
N HIS A 36 1.58 11.00 8.44
CA HIS A 36 2.55 11.65 7.55
C HIS A 36 1.88 12.46 6.42
N GLY A 37 0.55 12.62 6.45
CA GLY A 37 -0.22 13.35 5.45
C GLY A 37 -0.42 12.59 4.13
N ILE A 38 -0.25 11.26 4.14
CA ILE A 38 -0.32 10.42 2.95
C ILE A 38 -1.61 9.60 2.98
N PRO A 39 -2.63 9.98 2.19
CA PRO A 39 -3.87 9.23 2.14
C PRO A 39 -3.70 7.92 1.37
N VAL A 40 -4.06 6.81 2.01
CA VAL A 40 -4.14 5.48 1.38
C VAL A 40 -5.45 4.79 1.77
N ARG A 41 -5.83 3.74 1.06
CA ARG A 41 -6.95 2.89 1.46
C ARG A 41 -6.45 1.57 2.01
N SER A 42 -6.91 1.17 3.20
CA SER A 42 -6.78 -0.20 3.71
C SER A 42 -8.12 -0.95 3.57
N GLY A 43 -8.07 -2.25 3.34
CA GLY A 43 -9.23 -3.14 3.39
C GLY A 43 -9.40 -4.01 2.14
N HIS A 44 -10.65 -4.37 1.84
CA HIS A 44 -10.97 -5.30 0.74
C HIS A 44 -11.05 -4.65 -0.65
N HIS A 45 -11.13 -3.31 -0.70
CA HIS A 45 -11.33 -2.53 -1.93
C HIS A 45 -12.54 -2.98 -2.77
N CYS A 46 -13.58 -3.52 -2.11
CA CYS A 46 -14.75 -4.13 -2.75
C CYS A 46 -14.40 -5.33 -3.67
N ALA A 47 -13.24 -5.96 -3.47
CA ALA A 47 -12.68 -6.99 -4.34
C ALA A 47 -12.18 -8.23 -3.56
N LEU A 48 -12.88 -8.60 -2.48
CA LEU A 48 -12.49 -9.70 -1.61
C LEU A 48 -12.20 -11.03 -2.36
N PRO A 49 -12.99 -11.48 -3.36
CA PRO A 49 -12.67 -12.69 -4.11
C PRO A 49 -11.33 -12.63 -4.85
N ALA A 50 -10.98 -11.47 -5.40
CA ALA A 50 -9.71 -11.27 -6.09
C ALA A 50 -8.54 -11.29 -5.09
N LEU A 51 -8.68 -10.63 -3.93
CA LEU A 51 -7.66 -10.65 -2.88
C LEU A 51 -7.40 -12.06 -2.35
N ARG A 52 -8.46 -12.85 -2.14
CA ARG A 52 -8.34 -14.25 -1.70
C ARG A 52 -7.54 -15.11 -2.69
N ARG A 53 -7.65 -14.85 -4.00
CA ARG A 53 -6.80 -15.50 -5.02
C ARG A 53 -5.31 -15.17 -4.84
N PHE A 54 -4.99 -14.01 -4.26
CA PHE A 54 -3.62 -13.61 -3.89
C PHE A 54 -3.23 -14.00 -2.46
N GLY A 55 -4.07 -14.79 -1.76
CA GLY A 55 -3.81 -15.31 -0.43
C GLY A 55 -3.95 -14.30 0.70
N VAL A 56 -4.67 -13.20 0.49
CA VAL A 56 -4.95 -12.21 1.54
C VAL A 56 -6.42 -11.83 1.57
N ASP A 57 -6.95 -11.46 2.73
CA ASP A 57 -8.30 -10.89 2.78
C ASP A 57 -8.26 -9.37 2.58
N GLN A 58 -7.19 -8.69 2.97
CA GLN A 58 -7.06 -7.22 2.91
C GLN A 58 -5.71 -6.80 2.36
N SER A 59 -5.66 -5.60 1.78
CA SER A 59 -4.41 -4.95 1.39
C SER A 59 -4.46 -3.45 1.67
N ILE A 60 -3.30 -2.82 1.61
CA ILE A 60 -3.17 -1.37 1.51
C ILE A 60 -3.06 -1.02 0.03
N ARG A 61 -3.69 0.07 -0.40
CA ARG A 61 -3.65 0.53 -1.79
C ARG A 61 -3.29 2.00 -1.86
N ALA A 62 -2.18 2.27 -2.54
CA ALA A 62 -1.82 3.59 -3.04
C ALA A 62 -2.22 3.67 -4.53
N SER A 63 -2.96 4.71 -4.89
CA SER A 63 -3.45 4.95 -6.25
C SER A 63 -3.02 6.35 -6.66
N LEU A 64 -2.21 6.46 -7.70
CA LEU A 64 -1.75 7.75 -8.22
C LEU A 64 -2.64 8.20 -9.38
N ALA A 65 -2.77 9.50 -9.52
CA ALA A 65 -3.41 10.18 -10.64
C ALA A 65 -2.41 11.11 -11.33
N PHE A 66 -2.83 11.75 -12.43
CA PHE A 66 -1.98 12.63 -13.25
C PHE A 66 -1.46 13.87 -12.52
N TYR A 67 -2.08 14.26 -11.40
CA TYR A 67 -1.66 15.38 -10.57
C TYR A 67 -0.61 15.00 -9.52
N ASN A 68 -0.34 13.71 -9.33
CA ASN A 68 0.70 13.29 -8.39
C ASN A 68 2.09 13.54 -8.97
N THR A 69 3.03 13.81 -8.08
CA THR A 69 4.42 14.11 -8.42
C THR A 69 5.36 12.98 -7.99
N SER A 70 6.58 12.99 -8.52
CA SER A 70 7.64 12.09 -8.03
C SER A 70 8.01 12.38 -6.56
N ASP A 71 7.84 13.62 -6.11
CA ASP A 71 8.07 13.99 -4.71
C ASP A 71 7.03 13.35 -3.77
N ASP A 72 5.77 13.25 -4.19
CA ASP A 72 4.73 12.51 -3.44
C ASP A 72 5.16 11.06 -3.21
N VAL A 73 5.72 10.42 -4.24
CA VAL A 73 6.23 9.04 -4.16
C VAL A 73 7.45 8.97 -3.24
N HIS A 74 8.33 9.96 -3.26
CA HIS A 74 9.48 10.01 -2.37
C HIS A 74 9.04 10.14 -0.90
N VAL A 75 8.10 11.03 -0.61
CA VAL A 75 7.52 11.20 0.74
C VAL A 75 6.83 9.92 1.20
N PHE A 76 6.06 9.27 0.31
CA PHE A 76 5.47 7.95 0.57
C PHE A 76 6.49 6.89 0.96
N LEU A 77 7.57 6.75 0.17
CA LEU A 77 8.63 5.78 0.46
C LEU A 77 9.39 6.10 1.75
N LYS A 78 9.62 7.39 2.04
CA LYS A 78 10.27 7.82 3.28
C LYS A 78 9.43 7.47 4.50
N ALA A 79 8.13 7.75 4.47
CA ALA A 79 7.20 7.38 5.55
C ALA A 79 7.12 5.86 5.74
N LEU A 80 7.12 5.09 4.66
CA LEU A 80 7.18 3.63 4.77
C LEU A 80 8.45 3.14 5.49
N HIS A 81 9.60 3.76 5.25
CA HIS A 81 10.85 3.39 5.94
C HIS A 81 10.89 3.79 7.43
N THR A 82 10.02 4.69 7.87
CA THR A 82 9.91 5.10 9.29
C THR A 82 8.93 4.25 10.09
N LEU A 83 8.34 3.21 9.48
CA LEU A 83 7.52 2.25 10.21
C LEU A 83 8.34 1.61 11.35
N PRO A 84 7.85 1.65 12.60
CA PRO A 84 8.58 1.11 13.74
C PRO A 84 8.71 -0.41 13.57
N GLN A 85 9.94 -0.88 13.39
CA GLN A 85 10.27 -2.31 13.37
C GLN A 85 10.00 -2.88 14.78
N ARG A 86 9.23 -3.96 14.86
CA ARG A 86 9.08 -4.74 16.09
C ARG A 86 10.29 -5.64 16.32
#